data_AF-A0A0K8QGK3-F1
#
_entry.id   AF-A0A0K8QGK3-F1
#
_cell.length_a   1.000
_cell.length_b   1.000
_cell.length_c   1.000
_cell.angle_alpha   90.00
_cell.angle_beta   90.00
_cell.angle_gamma   90.00
#
_symmetry.space_group_name_H-M   'P 1'
#
loop_
_entity.id
_entity.type
_entity.pdbx_description
1 polymer ?
#
loop_
_entity_poly.entity_id
_entity_poly.type
_entity_poly.pdbx_seq_one_letter_code
_entity_poly.pdbx_strand_id
1 'polypeptide(L)'
;MFEEAGLKLDAATLRPWANWVTPQDQPKRFDTYFYLACPVSGAEPRHQTTEASSSLWMPVRGILDAEVAGTLKLMPPTLALLDELLALGTVEAILGEDRDIVPVRPKPGALEEFFRQRRQAPSVAPELP
;
A
#
# COMPACT_ATOMS: atom_id res chain seq x y z
N MET A 1 -10.18 20.57 -6.66
CA MET A 1 -10.79 19.41 -6.00
C MET A 1 -9.69 18.72 -5.22
N PHE A 2 -9.92 18.42 -3.95
CA PHE A 2 -9.00 17.65 -3.11
C PHE A 2 -9.47 16.20 -3.09
N GLU A 3 -8.52 15.28 -2.96
CA GLU A 3 -8.80 13.88 -2.64
C GLU A 3 -9.36 13.78 -1.20
N GLU A 4 -9.92 12.64 -0.80
CA GLU A 4 -10.50 12.45 0.53
C GLU A 4 -9.50 12.74 1.66
N ALA A 5 -8.21 12.50 1.43
CA ALA A 5 -7.13 12.85 2.35
C ALA A 5 -6.75 14.34 2.35
N GLY A 6 -7.52 15.22 1.69
CA GLY A 6 -7.25 16.66 1.65
C GLY A 6 -6.02 17.04 0.80
N LEU A 7 -5.46 16.08 0.06
CA LEU A 7 -4.32 16.30 -0.81
C LEU A 7 -4.78 16.71 -2.22
N LYS A 8 -4.07 17.66 -2.82
CA LYS A 8 -4.30 18.05 -4.21
C LYS A 8 -3.38 17.22 -5.10
N LEU A 9 -3.98 16.37 -5.91
CA LEU A 9 -3.28 15.54 -6.89
C LEU A 9 -3.66 15.99 -8.30
N ASP A 10 -2.69 15.95 -9.21
CA ASP A 10 -2.95 16.10 -10.64
C ASP A 10 -3.10 14.69 -11.24
N ALA A 11 -4.28 14.38 -11.77
CA ALA A 11 -4.57 13.08 -12.39
C ALA A 11 -3.58 12.72 -13.51
N ALA A 12 -3.04 13.71 -14.22
CA ALA A 12 -2.04 13.48 -15.27
C ALA A 12 -0.67 13.01 -14.72
N THR A 13 -0.44 13.17 -13.42
CA THR A 13 0.80 12.75 -12.74
C THR A 13 0.67 11.40 -12.03
N LEU A 14 -0.53 10.81 -12.01
CA LEU A 14 -0.74 9.49 -11.43
C LEU A 14 -0.04 8.44 -12.28
N ARG A 15 0.80 7.63 -11.65
CA ARG A 15 1.52 6.53 -12.32
C ARG A 15 0.89 5.20 -11.93
N PRO A 16 0.37 4.40 -12.88
CA PRO A 16 -0.07 3.04 -12.60
C PRO A 16 1.04 2.23 -11.93
N TRP A 17 0.72 1.48 -10.88
CA TRP A 17 1.71 0.72 -10.11
C TRP A 17 1.36 -0.75 -9.97
N ALA A 18 0.09 -1.07 -9.77
CA ALA A 18 -0.38 -2.45 -9.72
C ALA A 18 -1.86 -2.55 -10.06
N ASN A 19 -2.33 -3.75 -10.37
CA ASN A 19 -3.74 -4.06 -10.42
C ASN A 19 -4.00 -5.40 -9.70
N TRP A 20 -4.94 -5.40 -8.77
CA TRP A 20 -5.28 -6.58 -7.96
C TRP A 20 -6.76 -6.87 -8.05
N VAL A 21 -7.08 -8.11 -8.38
CA VAL A 21 -8.45 -8.60 -8.42
C VAL A 21 -8.71 -9.46 -7.19
N THR A 22 -9.76 -9.16 -6.45
CA THR A 22 -10.14 -9.95 -5.28
C THR A 22 -10.47 -11.40 -5.68
N PRO A 23 -10.00 -12.41 -4.91
CA PRO A 23 -10.29 -13.83 -5.16
C PRO A 23 -11.79 -14.15 -5.28
N GLN A 24 -12.13 -15.24 -5.97
CA GLN A 24 -13.52 -15.59 -6.28
C GLN A 24 -14.32 -16.09 -5.07
N ASP A 25 -13.66 -16.58 -4.04
CA ASP A 25 -14.24 -17.07 -2.79
C ASP A 25 -14.54 -15.96 -1.78
N GLN A 26 -14.21 -14.71 -2.09
CA GLN A 26 -14.55 -13.57 -1.23
C GLN A 26 -15.95 -13.04 -1.55
N PRO A 27 -16.77 -12.71 -0.52
CA PRO A 27 -18.16 -12.29 -0.70
C PRO A 27 -18.29 -10.95 -1.42
N LYS A 28 -17.27 -10.09 -1.32
CA LYS A 28 -17.18 -8.81 -2.04
C LYS A 28 -15.90 -8.81 -2.85
N ARG A 29 -16.00 -8.38 -4.11
CA ARG A 29 -14.89 -8.45 -5.05
C ARG A 29 -14.68 -7.13 -5.76
N PHE A 30 -13.42 -6.79 -5.98
CA PHE A 30 -12.99 -5.59 -6.68
C PHE A 30 -11.92 -5.96 -7.70
N ASP A 31 -11.86 -5.15 -8.76
CA ASP A 31 -10.73 -5.08 -9.69
C ASP A 31 -10.10 -3.70 -9.45
N THR A 32 -9.04 -3.67 -8.64
CA THR A 32 -8.50 -2.45 -8.06
C THR A 32 -7.16 -2.10 -8.68
N TYR A 33 -7.11 -0.97 -9.38
CA TYR A 33 -5.87 -0.34 -9.80
C TYR A 33 -5.28 0.49 -8.66
N PHE A 34 -3.96 0.38 -8.49
CA PHE A 34 -3.17 1.15 -7.56
C PHE A 34 -2.26 2.10 -8.36
N TYR A 35 -2.14 3.32 -7.85
CA TYR A 35 -1.37 4.38 -8.49
C TYR A 35 -0.39 4.98 -7.47
N LEU A 36 0.74 5.45 -7.98
CA LEU A 36 1.62 6.34 -7.26
C LEU A 36 1.29 7.79 -7.57
N ALA A 37 1.42 8.63 -6.56
CA ALA A 37 1.31 10.07 -6.68
C ALA A 37 2.33 10.74 -5.74
N CYS A 38 2.95 11.82 -6.20
CA CYS A 38 3.79 12.67 -5.37
C CYS A 38 3.02 13.98 -5.12
N PRO A 39 2.45 14.18 -3.91
CA PRO A 39 1.82 15.45 -3.59
C PRO A 39 2.86 16.57 -3.52
N VAL A 40 2.38 17.82 -3.54
CA VAL A 40 3.25 18.99 -3.34
C VAL A 40 4.02 18.85 -2.02
N SER A 41 5.32 19.13 -2.05
CA SER A 41 6.18 19.07 -0.86
C SER A 41 5.59 19.89 0.29
N GLY A 42 5.54 19.30 1.48
CA GLY A 42 4.99 19.93 2.69
C GLY A 42 3.46 19.89 2.79
N ALA A 43 2.76 19.23 1.86
CA ALA A 43 1.32 18.99 2.02
C ALA A 43 1.07 17.99 3.15
N GLU A 44 0.22 18.36 4.10
CA GLU A 44 -0.20 17.50 5.21
C GLU A 44 -1.55 16.85 4.91
N PRO A 45 -1.71 15.53 5.13
CA PRO A 45 -2.94 14.84 4.85
C PRO A 45 -3.97 15.18 5.93
N ARG A 46 -5.20 15.43 5.51
CA ARG A 46 -6.35 15.71 6.37
C ARG A 46 -7.59 15.10 5.74
N HIS A 47 -8.11 14.04 6.34
CA HIS A 47 -9.40 13.47 5.95
C HIS A 47 -10.49 14.54 5.88
N GLN A 48 -11.26 14.53 4.78
CA GLN A 48 -12.37 15.44 4.50
C GLN A 48 -13.73 14.77 4.71
N THR A 49 -13.74 13.45 4.93
CA THR A 49 -14.93 12.61 5.13
C THR A 49 -14.89 11.97 6.51
N THR A 50 -15.98 11.30 6.88
CA THR A 50 -16.08 10.55 8.14
C THR A 50 -15.54 9.11 8.03
N GLU A 51 -15.05 8.70 6.86
CA GLU A 51 -14.61 7.32 6.62
C GLU A 51 -13.24 7.02 7.26
N ALA A 52 -12.43 8.05 7.50
CA ALA A 52 -11.15 7.97 8.19
C ALA A 52 -11.18 8.78 9.50
N SER A 53 -10.57 8.23 10.55
CA SER A 53 -10.40 8.91 11.85
C SER A 53 -9.02 9.55 12.03
N SER A 54 -8.03 9.16 11.22
CA SER A 54 -6.68 9.71 11.24
C SER A 54 -6.11 9.76 9.82
N SER A 55 -5.19 10.70 9.61
CA SER A 55 -4.41 10.84 8.39
C SER A 55 -3.06 11.40 8.77
N LEU A 56 -1.97 10.74 8.36
CA LEU A 56 -0.61 11.14 8.70
C LEU A 56 0.36 10.63 7.64
N TRP A 57 1.50 11.29 7.53
CA TRP A 57 2.66 10.73 6.89
C TRP A 57 3.42 9.82 7.84
N MET A 58 3.83 8.64 7.36
CA MET A 58 4.65 7.69 8.10
C MET A 58 5.65 7.03 7.15
N PRO A 59 6.91 6.77 7.57
CA PRO A 59 7.83 5.99 6.77
C PRO A 59 7.29 4.59 6.49
N VAL A 60 7.51 4.06 5.28
CA VAL A 60 7.04 2.73 4.86
C VAL A 60 7.43 1.65 5.87
N ARG A 61 8.69 1.65 6.31
CA ARG A 61 9.17 0.73 7.35
C ARG A 61 8.36 0.84 8.64
N GLY A 62 8.08 2.07 9.09
CA GLY A 62 7.27 2.28 10.29
C GLY A 62 5.85 1.74 10.17
N ILE A 63 5.23 1.83 8.99
CA ILE A 63 3.90 1.25 8.73
C ILE A 63 3.95 -0.27 8.85
N LEU A 64 4.97 -0.91 8.26
CA LEU A 64 5.16 -2.35 8.31
C LEU A 64 5.48 -2.84 9.72
N ASP A 65 6.34 -2.13 10.46
CA ASP A 65 6.67 -2.45 11.84
C ASP A 65 5.43 -2.34 12.75
N ALA A 66 4.58 -1.34 12.53
CA ALA A 66 3.31 -1.19 13.24
C ALA A 66 2.31 -2.31 12.91
N GLU A 67 2.32 -2.84 11.67
CA GLU A 67 1.54 -4.03 11.32
C GLU A 67 2.07 -5.28 12.03
N VAL A 68 3.38 -5.50 12.06
CA VAL A 68 4.01 -6.61 12.79
C VAL A 68 3.69 -6.52 14.29
N ALA A 69 3.71 -5.32 14.87
CA ALA A 69 3.31 -5.07 16.25
C ALA A 69 1.80 -5.21 16.51
N GLY A 70 0.98 -5.36 15.46
CA GLY A 70 -0.48 -5.49 15.54
C GLY A 70 -1.21 -4.18 15.85
N THR A 71 -0.53 -3.03 15.79
CA THR A 71 -1.14 -1.71 16.01
C THR A 71 -1.79 -1.16 14.75
N LEU A 72 -1.36 -1.61 13.56
CA LEU A 72 -2.06 -1.43 12.29
C LEU A 72 -2.50 -2.78 11.71
N LYS A 73 -3.65 -2.79 11.05
CA LYS A 73 -4.12 -3.95 10.27
C LYS A 73 -4.16 -3.54 8.81
N LEU A 74 -3.47 -4.29 7.96
CA LEU A 74 -3.33 -3.99 6.55
C LEU A 74 -3.82 -5.16 5.71
N MET A 75 -4.40 -4.84 4.55
CA MET A 75 -4.83 -5.84 3.58
C MET A 75 -3.63 -6.32 2.75
N PRO A 76 -3.66 -7.55 2.19
CA PRO A 76 -2.52 -8.09 1.45
C PRO A 76 -2.01 -7.22 0.30
N PRO A 77 -2.86 -6.59 -0.54
CA PRO A 77 -2.35 -5.71 -1.59
C PRO A 77 -1.56 -4.55 -0.99
N THR A 78 -2.02 -3.93 0.09
CA THR A 78 -1.30 -2.85 0.78
C THR A 78 0.05 -3.32 1.31
N LEU A 79 0.10 -4.50 1.92
CA LEU A 79 1.34 -5.08 2.45
C LEU A 79 2.36 -5.37 1.36
N ALA A 80 1.94 -6.05 0.30
CA ALA A 80 2.80 -6.37 -0.84
C ALA A 80 3.37 -5.09 -1.48
N LEU A 81 2.54 -4.07 -1.66
CA LEU A 81 2.97 -2.79 -2.21
C LEU A 81 3.96 -2.06 -1.29
N LEU A 82 3.73 -2.05 0.02
CA LEU A 82 4.67 -1.44 0.96
C LEU A 82 6.01 -2.20 1.00
N ASP A 83 5.99 -3.53 0.95
CA ASP A 83 7.20 -4.35 0.89
C ASP A 83 8.01 -4.06 -0.40
N GLU A 84 7.34 -3.88 -1.55
CA GLU A 84 7.96 -3.45 -2.81
C GLU A 84 8.60 -2.06 -2.70
N LEU A 85 7.85 -1.06 -2.18
CA LEU A 85 8.36 0.30 -2.01
C LEU A 85 9.55 0.35 -1.04
N LEU A 86 9.51 -0.46 0.02
CA LEU A 86 10.60 -0.58 0.98
C LEU A 86 11.87 -1.15 0.33
N ALA A 87 11.73 -2.13 -0.56
CA ALA A 87 12.85 -2.73 -1.27
C ALA A 87 13.52 -1.75 -2.25
N LEU A 88 12.74 -0.87 -2.89
CA LEU A 88 13.25 0.19 -3.77
C LEU A 88 13.92 1.33 -2.99
N GLY A 89 13.43 1.62 -1.78
CA GLY A 89 14.12 2.44 -0.78
C GLY A 89 14.08 3.96 -0.98
N THR A 90 14.05 4.46 -2.22
CA THR A 90 13.98 5.91 -2.50
C THR A 90 12.87 6.27 -3.48
N VAL A 91 12.38 7.52 -3.37
CA VAL A 91 11.36 8.05 -4.29
C VAL A 91 11.89 8.06 -5.72
N GLU A 92 13.17 8.38 -5.93
CA GLU A 92 13.79 8.38 -7.25
C GLU A 92 13.81 6.97 -7.86
N ALA A 93 14.17 5.94 -7.09
CA ALA A 93 14.15 4.56 -7.56
C ALA A 93 12.72 4.12 -7.90
N ILE A 94 11.76 4.41 -7.03
CA ILE A 94 10.33 4.14 -7.25
C ILE A 94 9.83 4.85 -8.52
N LEU A 95 10.22 6.11 -8.72
CA LEU A 95 9.81 6.88 -9.89
C LEU A 95 10.52 6.45 -11.18
N GLY A 96 11.69 5.82 -11.07
CA GLY A 96 12.46 5.27 -12.19
C GLY A 96 11.95 3.95 -12.74
N GLU A 97 11.13 3.21 -11.98
CA GLU A 97 10.58 1.91 -12.43
C GLU A 97 9.65 2.05 -13.63
N ASP A 98 9.89 1.24 -14.66
CA ASP A 98 8.99 1.05 -15.79
C ASP A 98 8.22 -0.27 -15.61
N ARG A 99 6.90 -0.20 -15.51
CA ARG A 99 6.05 -1.34 -15.12
C ARG A 99 4.95 -1.57 -16.13
N ASP A 100 4.87 -2.79 -16.65
CA ASP A 100 3.68 -3.27 -17.33
C ASP A 100 2.66 -3.75 -16.28
N ILE A 101 1.48 -3.14 -16.26
CA ILE A 101 0.47 -3.39 -15.22
C ILE A 101 -0.43 -4.53 -15.66
N VAL A 102 -0.05 -5.73 -15.27
CA VAL A 102 -0.85 -6.93 -15.46
C VAL A 102 -1.66 -7.24 -14.18
N PRO A 103 -2.98 -7.46 -14.30
CA PRO A 103 -3.82 -7.82 -13.15
C PRO A 103 -3.36 -9.09 -12.43
N VAL A 104 -3.09 -8.96 -11.13
CA VAL A 104 -2.89 -10.10 -10.23
C VAL A 104 -4.26 -10.69 -9.89
N ARG A 105 -4.46 -11.97 -10.25
CA ARG A 105 -5.71 -12.71 -10.01
C ARG A 105 -5.43 -13.92 -9.11
N PRO A 106 -5.47 -13.76 -7.78
CA PRO A 106 -5.18 -14.86 -6.88
C PRO A 106 -6.29 -15.91 -6.92
N LYS A 107 -5.90 -17.16 -6.69
CA LYS A 107 -6.82 -18.30 -6.60
C LYS A 107 -7.65 -18.22 -5.29
N PRO A 108 -8.79 -18.92 -5.20
CA PRO A 108 -9.47 -19.15 -3.92
C PRO A 108 -8.50 -19.62 -2.83
N GLY A 109 -8.68 -19.15 -1.59
CA GLY A 109 -7.81 -19.42 -0.44
C GLY A 109 -6.51 -18.59 -0.38
N ALA A 110 -6.19 -17.80 -1.42
CA ALA A 110 -4.95 -17.02 -1.45
C ALA A 110 -4.81 -15.99 -0.32
N LEU A 111 -5.93 -15.48 0.20
CA LEU A 111 -5.94 -14.52 1.31
C LEU A 111 -5.46 -15.17 2.62
N GLU A 112 -6.01 -16.35 2.94
CA GLU A 112 -5.62 -17.11 4.12
C GLU A 112 -4.15 -17.56 4.02
N GLU A 113 -3.75 -18.00 2.83
CA GLU A 113 -2.39 -18.40 2.52
C GLU A 113 -1.39 -17.25 2.71
N PHE A 114 -1.70 -16.07 2.20
CA PHE A 114 -0.85 -14.88 2.35
C PHE A 114 -0.58 -14.58 3.83
N PHE A 115 -1.63 -14.51 4.65
CA PHE A 115 -1.46 -14.22 6.07
C PHE A 115 -0.76 -15.36 6.82
N ARG A 116 -0.96 -16.61 6.41
CA ARG A 116 -0.22 -17.75 6.96
C ARG A 116 1.28 -17.61 6.70
N GLN A 117 1.66 -17.30 5.47
CA GLN A 117 3.06 -17.10 5.08
C GLN A 117 3.69 -15.91 5.82
N ARG A 118 2.97 -14.78 5.88
CA ARG A 118 3.46 -13.58 6.57
C ARG A 118 3.72 -13.80 8.06
N ARG A 119 2.86 -14.56 8.75
CA ARG A 119 3.08 -14.95 10.16
C ARG A 119 4.25 -15.92 10.36
N GLN A 120 4.62 -16.66 9.32
CA GLN A 120 5.74 -17.62 9.35
C GLN A 120 7.07 -17.00 8.92
N ALA A 121 7.05 -15.83 8.27
CA ALA A 121 8.26 -15.12 7.91
C ALA A 121 9.03 -14.71 9.19
N PRO A 122 10.37 -14.88 9.23
CA PRO A 122 11.15 -14.49 10.40
C PRO A 122 10.96 -12.99 10.66
N SER A 123 10.69 -12.65 11.93
CA SER A 123 10.69 -11.26 12.37
C SER A 123 12.10 -10.71 12.21
N VAL A 124 12.38 -10.04 11.10
CA VAL A 124 13.59 -9.24 10.95
C VAL A 124 13.32 -7.91 11.63
N ALA A 125 13.29 -7.93 12.97
CA ALA A 125 13.41 -6.70 13.74
C ALA A 125 14.80 -6.13 13.40
N PRO A 126 14.91 -4.89 12.88
CA PRO A 126 16.21 -4.28 12.72
C PRO A 126 16.80 -4.06 14.12
N GLU A 127 17.99 -4.59 14.39
CA GLU A 127 18.80 -4.13 15.52
C GLU A 127 19.05 -2.63 15.29
N LEU A 128 18.47 -1.80 16.15
CA LEU A 128 18.82 -0.40 16.24
C LEU A 128 20.27 -0.29 16.75
N PRO A 129 21.13 0.53 16.11
CA PRO A 129 22.49 0.77 16.60
C PRO A 129 22.50 1.50 17.94
#